data_AF-A0A329S5Z1-F1
#
_entry.id   AF-A0A329S5Z1-F1
#
_cell.length_a   1.000
_cell.length_b   1.000
_cell.length_c   1.000
_cell.angle_alpha   90.00
_cell.angle_beta   90.00
_cell.angle_gamma   90.00
#
_symmetry.space_group_name_H-M   'P 1'
#
loop_
_entity.id
_entity.type
_entity.pdbx_description
1 polymer ?
#
loop_
_entity_poly.entity_id
_entity_poly.type
_entity_poly.pdbx_seq_one_letter_code
_entity_poly.pdbx_strand_id
1 'polypeptide(L)'
;MMVRYQAPFEIPLELSRTDGTAYHIPKRSVWDLVLKLDSTGNTRIHTFDQKNHTSKVSSLRKRWRQLRTSNPDAYRSLAAQFLALKSSGSVVDDCTSETHLWTAVDLA
;
A
#
# COMPACT_ATOMS: atom_id res chain seq x y z
N MET A 1 -18.08 -13.49 -3.72
CA MET A 1 -17.27 -12.66 -4.64
C MET A 1 -17.52 -11.21 -4.27
N MET A 2 -16.57 -10.57 -3.61
CA MET A 2 -16.71 -9.20 -3.10
C MET A 2 -15.45 -8.44 -3.49
N VAL A 3 -15.51 -7.86 -4.68
CA VAL A 3 -14.48 -6.96 -5.23
C VAL A 3 -14.67 -5.62 -4.55
N ARG A 4 -13.79 -5.25 -3.61
CA ARG A 4 -13.64 -3.87 -3.14
C ARG A 4 -12.17 -3.59 -2.87
N TYR A 5 -11.77 -2.36 -3.19
CA TYR A 5 -10.43 -1.77 -3.30
C TYR A 5 -9.85 -1.92 -4.71
N GLN A 6 -9.76 -0.87 -5.53
CA GLN A 6 -9.47 0.54 -5.22
C GLN A 6 -10.22 1.43 -6.23
N ALA A 7 -10.78 2.57 -5.81
CA ALA A 7 -11.16 3.58 -6.79
C ALA A 7 -9.85 4.11 -7.40
N PRO A 8 -9.72 4.17 -8.74
CA PRO A 8 -8.58 4.84 -9.37
C PRO A 8 -8.52 6.27 -8.81
N PHE A 9 -7.33 6.71 -8.39
CA PHE A 9 -7.14 8.07 -7.90
C PHE A 9 -6.05 8.73 -8.74
N GLU A 10 -6.38 9.86 -9.33
CA GLU A 10 -5.44 10.70 -10.04
C GLU A 10 -4.74 11.59 -9.02
N ILE A 11 -3.40 11.66 -9.09
CA ILE A 11 -2.64 12.71 -8.41
C ILE A 11 -2.91 14.00 -9.20
N PRO A 12 -3.53 15.04 -8.62
CA PRO A 12 -3.73 16.29 -9.32
C PRO A 12 -2.36 16.92 -9.57
N LEU A 13 -1.85 16.79 -10.80
CA LEU A 13 -0.61 17.42 -11.20
C LEU A 13 -0.94 18.79 -11.79
N GLU A 14 -0.79 19.82 -10.95
CA GLU A 14 -0.39 21.18 -11.34
C GLU A 14 0.03 21.89 -10.04
N LEU A 15 1.29 21.69 -9.65
CA LEU A 15 1.91 22.39 -8.53
C LEU A 15 2.30 23.80 -8.99
N SER A 16 1.32 24.68 -9.17
CA SER A 16 1.60 26.11 -9.32
C SER A 16 2.09 26.66 -7.99
N ARG A 17 3.38 27.01 -7.95
CA ARG A 17 4.14 27.41 -6.76
C ARG A 17 3.74 28.80 -6.22
N THR A 18 2.79 29.48 -6.85
CA THR A 18 2.43 30.88 -6.58
C THR A 18 1.32 31.08 -5.55
N ASP A 19 0.54 30.04 -5.21
CA ASP A 19 -0.53 30.14 -4.20
C ASP A 19 -0.25 29.25 -2.99
N GLY A 20 0.04 29.87 -1.84
CA GLY A 20 0.32 29.16 -0.58
C GLY A 20 -0.84 28.24 -0.14
N THR A 21 -2.08 28.60 -0.47
CA THR A 21 -3.27 27.77 -0.23
C THR A 21 -3.38 26.58 -1.19
N ALA A 22 -2.94 26.74 -2.44
CA ALA A 22 -2.91 25.67 -3.44
C ALA A 22 -1.88 24.58 -3.10
N TYR A 23 -0.80 24.91 -2.37
CA TYR A 23 0.20 23.93 -1.91
C TYR A 23 -0.32 23.01 -0.77
N HIS A 24 -1.24 23.50 0.06
CA HIS A 24 -1.75 22.73 1.21
C HIS A 24 -2.76 21.65 0.83
N ILE A 25 -3.51 21.83 -0.26
CA ILE A 25 -4.55 20.89 -0.70
C ILE A 25 -3.95 19.56 -1.18
N PRO A 26 -2.95 19.53 -2.09
CA PRO A 26 -2.29 18.29 -2.50
C PRO A 26 -1.59 17.60 -1.32
N LYS A 27 -0.96 18.37 -0.42
CA LYS A 27 -0.28 17.82 0.75
C LYS A 27 -1.26 17.10 1.69
N ARG A 28 -2.44 17.69 1.94
CA ARG A 28 -3.48 17.07 2.75
C ARG A 28 -4.05 15.82 2.08
N SER A 29 -4.32 15.87 0.78
CA SER A 29 -4.82 14.72 0.03
C SER A 29 -3.82 13.55 0.02
N VAL A 30 -2.52 13.83 -0.12
CA VAL A 30 -1.47 12.81 -0.02
C VAL A 30 -1.41 12.24 1.41
N TRP A 31 -1.56 13.07 2.44
CA TRP A 31 -1.62 12.59 3.83
C TRP A 31 -2.83 11.70 4.10
N ASP A 32 -4.03 12.11 3.66
CA ASP A 32 -5.25 11.31 3.82
C ASP A 32 -5.14 9.97 3.06
N LEU A 33 -4.49 9.98 1.90
CA LEU A 33 -4.19 8.77 1.14
C LEU A 33 -3.25 7.84 1.91
N VAL A 34 -2.13 8.35 2.42
CA VAL A 34 -1.17 7.57 3.21
C VAL A 34 -1.86 6.96 4.43
N LEU A 35 -2.69 7.72 5.15
CA LEU A 35 -3.45 7.22 6.30
C LEU A 35 -4.44 6.10 5.92
N LYS A 36 -5.12 6.22 4.78
CA LYS A 36 -6.03 5.16 4.28
C LYS A 36 -5.28 3.90 3.90
N LEU A 37 -4.12 4.02 3.25
CA LEU A 37 -3.27 2.90 2.88
C LEU A 37 -2.72 2.20 4.13
N ASP A 38 -2.21 2.96 5.09
CA ASP A 38 -1.72 2.43 6.37
C ASP A 38 -2.83 1.72 7.14
N SER A 39 -4.02 2.31 7.21
CA SER A 39 -5.17 1.70 7.89
C SER A 39 -5.57 0.37 7.23
N THR A 40 -5.67 0.37 5.90
CA THR A 40 -6.02 -0.84 5.13
C THR A 40 -4.98 -1.94 5.31
N GLY A 41 -3.68 -1.59 5.24
CA GLY A 41 -2.59 -2.52 5.48
C GLY A 41 -2.60 -3.09 6.89
N ASN A 42 -2.84 -2.24 7.89
CA ASN A 42 -2.98 -2.68 9.28
C ASN A 42 -4.13 -3.65 9.48
N THR A 43 -5.31 -3.39 8.90
CA THR A 43 -6.48 -4.26 9.02
C THR A 43 -6.20 -5.63 8.41
N ARG A 44 -5.54 -5.67 7.25
CA ARG A 44 -5.17 -6.93 6.61
C ARG A 44 -4.12 -7.71 7.39
N ILE A 45 -3.10 -7.06 7.94
CA ILE A 45 -2.10 -7.78 8.75
C ILE A 45 -2.71 -8.26 10.07
N HIS A 46 -3.63 -7.49 10.65
CA HIS A 46 -4.34 -7.85 11.87
C HIS A 46 -5.08 -9.18 11.76
N THR A 47 -5.63 -9.54 10.60
CA THR A 47 -6.29 -10.84 10.42
C THR A 47 -5.33 -12.03 10.58
N PHE A 48 -4.02 -11.80 10.48
CA PHE A 48 -3.00 -12.84 10.63
C PHE A 48 -2.26 -12.79 11.97
N ASP A 49 -1.88 -11.60 12.44
CA ASP A 49 -1.08 -11.45 13.67
C ASP A 49 -1.90 -11.09 14.91
N GLN A 50 -3.19 -10.76 14.75
CA GLN A 50 -4.12 -10.30 15.80
C GLN A 50 -3.58 -9.11 16.62
N LYS A 51 -2.59 -8.38 16.10
CA LYS A 51 -2.01 -7.22 16.79
C LYS A 51 -2.79 -5.96 16.49
N ASN A 52 -2.82 -5.05 17.45
CA ASN A 52 -3.44 -3.74 17.30
C ASN A 52 -2.84 -2.95 16.14
N HIS A 53 -3.65 -2.07 15.55
CA HIS A 53 -3.21 -1.13 14.51
C HIS A 53 -2.01 -0.30 15.00
N THR A 54 -1.07 -0.04 14.09
CA THR A 54 0.07 0.85 14.32
C THR A 54 0.01 2.04 13.39
N SER A 55 0.16 3.24 13.95
CA SER A 55 0.24 4.51 13.20
C SER A 55 1.63 4.79 12.63
N LYS A 56 2.63 3.98 12.95
CA LYS A 56 4.01 4.15 12.49
C LYS A 56 4.29 3.25 11.30
N VAL A 57 4.61 3.85 10.15
CA VAL A 57 5.01 3.12 8.92
C VAL A 57 6.15 2.12 9.18
N SER A 58 7.15 2.49 9.98
CA SER A 58 8.28 1.60 10.31
C SER A 58 7.86 0.36 11.11
N SER A 59 6.85 0.49 11.97
CA SER A 59 6.26 -0.62 12.72
C SER A 59 5.43 -1.51 11.80
N LEU A 60 4.64 -0.92 10.90
CA LEU A 60 3.87 -1.65 9.90
C LEU A 60 4.78 -2.49 9.00
N ARG A 61 5.88 -1.90 8.51
CA ARG A 61 6.91 -2.60 7.72
C ARG A 61 7.55 -3.76 8.49
N LYS A 62 7.82 -3.61 9.79
CA LYS A 62 8.34 -4.71 10.62
C LYS A 62 7.33 -5.84 10.76
N ARG A 63 6.06 -5.53 11.03
CA ARG A 63 4.98 -6.54 11.09
C ARG A 63 4.84 -7.28 9.77
N TRP A 64 4.90 -6.56 8.66
CA TRP A 64 4.88 -7.14 7.33
C TRP A 64 6.04 -8.13 7.09
N ARG A 65 7.28 -7.76 7.48
CA ARG A 65 8.43 -8.68 7.42
C ARG A 65 8.27 -9.90 8.34
N GLN A 66 7.69 -9.70 9.52
CA GLN A 66 7.42 -10.78 10.46
C GLN A 66 6.37 -11.76 9.91
N LEU A 67 5.40 -11.28 9.12
CA LEU A 67 4.41 -12.14 8.48
C LEU A 67 5.07 -13.17 7.56
N ARG A 68 6.16 -12.80 6.86
CA ARG A 68 6.92 -13.71 6.00
C ARG A 68 7.48 -14.92 6.77
N THR A 69 7.90 -14.72 8.02
CA THR A 69 8.45 -15.80 8.86
C THR A 69 7.39 -16.54 9.67
N SER A 70 6.36 -15.84 10.16
CA SER A 70 5.33 -16.47 11.00
C SER A 70 4.22 -17.15 10.21
N ASN A 71 3.84 -16.61 9.05
CA ASN A 71 2.75 -17.11 8.21
C ASN A 71 3.15 -16.99 6.71
N PRO A 72 4.10 -17.83 6.24
CA PRO A 72 4.62 -17.73 4.88
C PRO A 72 3.55 -17.90 3.81
N ASP A 73 2.53 -18.74 4.04
CA ASP A 73 1.44 -18.94 3.08
C ASP A 73 0.53 -17.72 2.96
N ALA A 74 0.23 -17.05 4.07
CA ALA A 74 -0.51 -15.79 4.06
C ALA A 74 0.27 -14.70 3.33
N TYR A 75 1.58 -14.61 3.60
CA TYR A 75 2.48 -13.68 2.91
C TYR A 75 2.46 -13.92 1.39
N ARG A 76 2.64 -15.18 0.95
CA ARG A 76 2.61 -15.57 -0.47
C ARG A 76 1.25 -15.28 -1.11
N SER A 77 0.14 -15.57 -0.43
CA SER A 77 -1.20 -15.30 -0.96
C SER A 77 -1.44 -13.81 -1.19
N LEU A 78 -1.05 -12.96 -0.24
CA LEU A 78 -1.17 -11.50 -0.38
C LEU A 78 -0.27 -10.97 -1.50
N ALA A 79 0.95 -11.49 -1.62
CA ALA A 79 1.86 -11.10 -2.67
C ALA A 79 1.41 -11.57 -4.06
N ALA A 80 0.87 -12.78 -4.19
CA ALA A 80 0.29 -13.28 -5.43
C ALA A 80 -0.93 -12.44 -5.87
N GLN A 81 -1.79 -12.04 -4.93
CA GLN A 81 -2.91 -11.14 -5.20
C GLN A 81 -2.43 -9.78 -5.73
N PHE A 82 -1.40 -9.20 -5.11
CA PHE A 82 -0.81 -7.95 -5.60
C PHE A 82 -0.26 -8.09 -7.02
N LEU A 83 0.50 -9.15 -7.30
CA LEU A 83 1.06 -9.37 -8.65
C LEU A 83 -0.03 -9.57 -9.71
N ALA A 84 -1.11 -10.30 -9.38
CA ALA A 84 -2.25 -10.50 -10.28
C ALA A 84 -2.97 -9.18 -10.60
N LEU A 85 -3.10 -8.28 -9.61
CA LEU A 85 -3.71 -6.96 -9.81
C LEU A 85 -2.79 -6.02 -10.61
N LYS A 86 -1.47 -6.14 -10.41
CA LYS A 86 -0.49 -5.39 -11.17
C LYS A 86 -0.47 -5.84 -12.64
N SER A 87 -0.53 -7.15 -12.90
CA SER A 87 -0.56 -7.69 -14.26
C SER A 87 -1.88 -7.40 -15.00
N SER A 88 -3.00 -7.27 -14.28
CA SER A 88 -4.27 -6.83 -14.87
C SER A 88 -4.35 -5.32 -15.12
N GLY A 89 -3.31 -4.55 -14.76
CA GLY A 89 -3.31 -3.09 -14.85
C GLY A 89 -4.27 -2.41 -13.87
N SER A 90 -4.84 -3.16 -12.92
CA SER A 90 -5.78 -2.61 -11.91
C SER A 90 -5.05 -1.85 -10.80
N VAL A 91 -3.76 -2.11 -10.63
CA VAL A 91 -2.88 -1.36 -9.74
C VAL A 91 -1.67 -0.91 -10.55
N VAL A 92 -1.40 0.39 -10.50
CA VAL A 92 -0.18 1.01 -11.01
C VAL A 92 0.60 1.52 -9.79
N ASP A 93 1.85 1.07 -9.65
CA ASP A 93 2.78 1.56 -8.62
C ASP A 93 3.95 2.24 -9.32
N ASP A 94 3.80 3.55 -9.56
CA ASP A 94 4.83 4.40 -10.15
C ASP A 94 5.79 4.98 -9.10
N CYS A 95 5.52 4.72 -7.81
CA CYS A 95 6.27 5.30 -6.69
C CYS A 95 7.41 4.40 -6.22
N THR A 96 7.33 3.09 -6.50
CA THR A 96 8.35 2.12 -6.13
C THR A 96 9.23 1.78 -7.34
N SER A 97 10.55 1.96 -7.20
CA SER A 97 11.53 1.52 -8.21
C SER A 97 11.32 0.06 -8.60
N GLU A 98 11.49 -0.28 -9.88
CA GLU A 98 11.31 -1.65 -10.40
C GLU A 98 12.12 -2.69 -9.61
N THR A 99 13.31 -2.31 -9.15
CA THR A 99 14.19 -3.15 -8.32
C THR A 99 13.67 -3.47 -6.92
N HIS A 100 12.68 -2.70 -6.44
CA HIS A 100 12.05 -2.86 -5.12
C HIS A 100 10.59 -3.31 -5.22
N LEU A 101 10.05 -3.43 -6.44
CA LEU A 101 8.73 -3.98 -6.67
C LEU A 101 8.76 -5.49 -6.41
N TRP A 102 7.66 -6.00 -5.87
CA TRP A 102 7.50 -7.44 -5.81
C TRP A 102 7.50 -8.05 -7.19
N THR A 103 8.19 -9.18 -7.26
CA THR A 103 8.28 -10.03 -8.44
C THR A 103 7.86 -11.45 -8.09
N ALA A 104 7.70 -12.30 -9.09
CA ALA A 104 7.45 -13.72 -8.87
C ALA A 104 8.57 -14.41 -8.06
N VAL A 105 9.78 -13.85 -8.03
CA VAL A 105 10.91 -14.35 -7.25
C VAL A 105 10.69 -14.17 -5.75
N ASP A 106 9.96 -13.12 -5.34
CA ASP A 106 9.63 -12.88 -3.92
C ASP A 106 8.61 -13.86 -3.35
N LEU A 107 7.96 -14.64 -4.23
CA LEU A 107 6.96 -15.66 -3.88
C LEU A 107 7.55 -17.07 -3.74
N ALA A 108 8.74 -17.34 -4.28
CA ALA A 108 9.45 -18.61 -4.17
C ALA A 108 9.95 -18.82 -2.73
#